data_AF-A0A6L2Q3A4-F1
#
_entry.id   AF-A0A6L2Q3A4-F1
#
_cell.length_a   1.000
_cell.length_b   1.000
_cell.length_c   1.000
_cell.angle_alpha   90.00
_cell.angle_beta   90.00
_cell.angle_gamma   90.00
#
_symmetry.space_group_name_H-M   'P 1'
#
loop_
_entity.id
_entity.type
_entity.pdbx_description
1 polymer ?
#
loop_
_entity_poly.entity_id
_entity_poly.type
_entity_poly.pdbx_seq_one_letter_code
_entity_poly.pdbx_strand_id
1 'polypeptide(L)'
;MMNKSKDMDSFAWLTLLLFMVGAEKLCSSSDGIFMPRHSALRACIPIDRPAIGVNRLCGSGFQAVVSGAQESKQTQEIQELQTGLMALLVHQHMSYLCNWSSQSNIIAGDSNVVLTGGAENMSQSPFVVRDTRFGTVLGTPIQFEDSLWLGLTDTYCMTPMGVTAENLAEKYSIPREEVDQFALRSQTLWKKGKLTGELRHLNPLYTF
;
A
#
# COMPACT_ATOMS: atom_id res chain seq x y z
N MET A 1 20.48 -2.70 -49.96
CA MET A 1 20.47 -3.41 -48.66
C MET A 1 20.54 -2.35 -47.57
N MET A 2 19.44 -2.14 -46.85
CA MET A 2 19.27 -1.08 -45.86
C MET A 2 20.09 -1.36 -44.58
N ASN A 3 20.77 -0.31 -44.11
CA ASN A 3 21.53 -0.24 -42.86
C ASN A 3 20.67 -0.65 -41.65
N LYS A 4 21.15 -1.60 -40.84
CA LYS A 4 20.52 -2.07 -39.60
C LYS A 4 21.43 -1.87 -38.37
N SER A 5 22.05 -0.70 -38.20
CA SER A 5 22.96 -0.50 -37.06
C SER A 5 23.02 0.91 -36.47
N LYS A 6 21.97 1.73 -36.59
CA LYS A 6 21.98 3.08 -35.99
C LYS A 6 20.75 3.51 -35.18
N ASP A 7 19.73 2.66 -35.03
CA ASP A 7 18.49 3.07 -34.32
C ASP A 7 18.25 2.39 -32.97
N MET A 8 19.17 1.53 -32.49
CA MET A 8 19.01 0.87 -31.18
C MET A 8 19.71 1.56 -30.00
N ASP A 9 20.50 2.60 -30.25
CA ASP A 9 21.29 3.26 -29.20
C ASP A 9 20.64 4.55 -28.65
N SER A 10 19.51 4.98 -29.22
CA SER A 10 18.82 6.22 -28.85
C SER A 10 17.73 6.07 -27.78
N PHE A 11 17.44 4.84 -27.33
CA PHE A 11 16.48 4.57 -26.24
C PHE A 11 17.16 4.31 -24.87
N ALA A 12 18.48 4.43 -24.79
CA ALA A 12 19.29 4.01 -23.65
C ALA A 12 19.44 5.05 -22.52
N TRP A 13 18.75 6.20 -22.55
CA TRP A 13 18.94 7.29 -21.57
C TRP A 13 17.68 7.74 -20.83
N LEU A 14 16.64 6.91 -20.78
CA LEU A 14 15.63 7.03 -19.72
C LEU A 14 16.20 6.35 -18.47
N THR A 15 16.87 7.13 -17.62
CA THR A 15 17.15 6.78 -16.22
C THR A 15 15.83 6.56 -15.49
N LEU A 16 15.25 5.39 -15.71
CA LEU A 16 13.91 5.02 -15.29
C LEU A 16 14.07 4.29 -13.96
N LEU A 17 14.37 4.98 -12.87
CA LEU A 17 14.43 4.39 -11.53
C LEU A 17 13.03 3.95 -11.10
N LEU A 18 12.63 2.74 -11.50
CA LEU A 18 11.34 2.15 -11.23
C LEU A 18 11.29 1.64 -9.78
N PHE A 19 10.80 2.48 -8.88
CA PHE A 19 10.57 2.12 -7.49
C PHE A 19 9.20 1.45 -7.36
N MET A 20 9.11 0.34 -6.63
CA MET A 20 7.85 -0.38 -6.37
C MET A 20 7.41 -0.09 -4.95
N VAL A 21 6.26 0.58 -4.76
CA VAL A 21 5.64 0.72 -3.44
C VAL A 21 4.49 -0.27 -3.32
N GLY A 22 4.65 -1.28 -2.45
CA GLY A 22 3.65 -2.31 -2.18
C GLY A 22 2.89 -2.04 -0.89
N ALA A 23 1.57 -2.03 -0.96
CA ALA A 23 0.70 -1.95 0.21
C ALA A 23 0.38 -3.35 0.77
N GLU A 24 0.75 -3.63 2.02
CA GLU A 24 0.43 -4.89 2.71
C GLU A 24 -0.21 -4.58 4.08
N LYS A 25 -1.35 -5.22 4.40
CA LYS A 25 -2.00 -5.05 5.71
C LYS A 25 -1.58 -6.15 6.66
N LEU A 26 -1.51 -7.40 6.19
CA LEU A 26 -1.12 -8.59 6.95
C LEU A 26 -0.19 -9.49 6.14
N CYS A 27 0.89 -9.99 6.75
CA CYS A 27 1.72 -11.03 6.14
C CYS A 27 0.99 -12.38 6.13
N SER A 28 0.22 -12.62 5.07
CA SER A 28 -0.59 -13.82 4.89
C SER A 28 0.17 -15.00 4.30
N SER A 29 1.40 -14.80 3.80
CA SER A 29 2.24 -15.85 3.21
C SER A 29 3.64 -15.86 3.81
N SER A 30 4.36 -16.97 3.64
CA SER A 30 5.75 -17.10 4.09
C SER A 30 6.72 -16.13 3.40
N ASP A 31 6.38 -15.69 2.18
CA ASP A 31 7.13 -14.71 1.40
C ASP A 31 6.54 -13.28 1.48
N GLY A 32 5.55 -13.05 2.35
CA GLY A 32 4.82 -11.77 2.46
C GLY A 32 5.74 -10.58 2.68
N ILE A 33 6.73 -10.71 3.57
CA ILE A 33 7.72 -9.64 3.86
C ILE A 33 8.53 -9.20 2.63
N PHE A 34 8.64 -10.04 1.60
CA PHE A 34 9.35 -9.76 0.36
C PHE A 34 8.41 -9.41 -0.79
N MET A 35 7.11 -9.30 -0.55
CA MET A 35 6.08 -9.11 -1.58
C MET A 35 6.38 -7.94 -2.54
N PRO A 36 6.78 -6.72 -2.10
CA PRO A 36 7.09 -5.63 -3.02
C PRO A 36 8.24 -5.98 -3.97
N ARG A 37 9.26 -6.67 -3.44
CA ARG A 37 10.43 -7.07 -4.20
C ARG A 37 10.14 -8.24 -5.15
N HIS A 38 9.46 -9.28 -4.66
CA HIS A 38 9.07 -10.42 -5.48
C HIS A 38 8.12 -10.01 -6.60
N SER A 39 7.16 -9.12 -6.31
CA SER A 39 6.25 -8.57 -7.31
C SER A 39 7.01 -7.78 -8.37
N ALA A 40 7.99 -6.97 -7.97
CA ALA A 40 8.84 -6.23 -8.91
C ALA A 40 9.59 -7.16 -9.86
N LEU A 41 10.27 -8.18 -9.32
CA LEU A 41 11.03 -9.14 -10.13
C LEU A 41 10.13 -9.97 -11.06
N ARG A 42 8.95 -10.39 -10.57
CA ARG A 42 7.94 -11.10 -11.39
C ARG A 42 7.36 -10.22 -12.50
N ALA A 43 7.33 -8.90 -12.30
CA ALA A 43 6.97 -7.91 -13.32
C ALA A 43 8.15 -7.55 -14.26
N CYS A 44 9.24 -8.32 -14.23
CA CYS A 44 10.45 -8.10 -15.02
C CYS A 44 11.16 -6.76 -14.75
N ILE A 45 11.02 -6.22 -13.54
CA ILE A 45 11.75 -5.03 -13.12
C ILE A 45 13.21 -5.43 -12.83
N PRO A 46 14.20 -4.67 -13.33
CA PRO A 46 15.61 -4.98 -13.11
C PRO A 46 16.01 -5.09 -11.62
N ILE A 47 16.95 -5.99 -11.32
CA ILE A 47 17.36 -6.31 -9.94
C ILE A 47 18.04 -5.13 -9.22
N ASP A 48 18.64 -4.21 -9.95
CA ASP A 48 19.24 -2.98 -9.42
C ASP A 48 18.19 -1.97 -8.90
N ARG A 49 16.90 -2.16 -9.21
CA ARG A 49 15.84 -1.26 -8.78
C ARG A 49 15.38 -1.54 -7.35
N PRO A 50 15.26 -0.54 -6.49
CA PRO A 50 14.78 -0.75 -5.14
C PRO A 50 13.25 -0.95 -5.12
N ALA A 51 12.76 -1.65 -4.08
CA ALA A 51 11.33 -1.86 -3.83
C ALA A 51 11.07 -1.75 -2.34
N ILE A 52 9.95 -1.15 -1.95
CA ILE A 52 9.57 -0.93 -0.56
C ILE A 52 8.13 -1.36 -0.30
N GLY A 53 7.88 -1.88 0.90
CA GLY A 53 6.54 -2.11 1.43
C GLY A 53 6.11 -0.96 2.32
N VAL A 54 4.88 -0.49 2.15
CA VAL A 54 4.24 0.48 3.05
C VAL A 54 3.00 -0.15 3.68
N ASN A 55 2.81 0.08 4.97
CA ASN A 55 1.60 -0.31 5.67
C ASN A 55 0.98 0.91 6.34
N ARG A 56 -0.14 1.36 5.78
CA ARG A 56 -1.08 2.35 6.32
C ARG A 56 -2.50 1.77 6.35
N LEU A 57 -2.63 0.51 6.77
CA LEU A 57 -3.87 -0.26 6.85
C LEU A 57 -4.73 -0.14 5.56
N CYS A 58 -6.01 0.17 5.67
CA CYS A 58 -6.91 0.30 4.52
C CYS A 58 -6.49 1.41 3.54
N GLY A 59 -5.65 2.35 3.98
CA GLY A 59 -5.09 3.43 3.16
C GLY A 59 -3.76 3.09 2.47
N SER A 60 -3.21 1.89 2.66
CA SER A 60 -1.89 1.52 2.13
C SER A 60 -1.78 1.70 0.61
N GLY A 61 -2.82 1.32 -0.15
CA GLY A 61 -2.80 1.46 -1.61
C GLY A 61 -2.68 2.91 -2.08
N PHE A 62 -3.37 3.84 -1.42
CA PHE A 62 -3.23 5.27 -1.68
C PHE A 62 -1.90 5.81 -1.15
N GLN A 63 -1.43 5.33 0.00
CA GLN A 63 -0.12 5.70 0.54
C GLN A 63 1.01 5.32 -0.43
N ALA A 64 0.89 4.20 -1.13
CA ALA A 64 1.83 3.80 -2.16
C ALA A 64 1.93 4.83 -3.28
N VAL A 65 0.78 5.31 -3.77
CA VAL A 65 0.70 6.37 -4.78
C VAL A 65 1.28 7.68 -4.27
N VAL A 66 0.95 8.09 -3.05
CA VAL A 66 1.47 9.34 -2.44
C VAL A 66 2.99 9.29 -2.31
N SER A 67 3.52 8.16 -1.84
CA SER A 67 4.97 7.99 -1.68
C SER A 67 5.66 8.03 -3.05
N GLY A 68 5.11 7.36 -4.06
CA GLY A 68 5.65 7.43 -5.43
C GLY A 68 5.54 8.80 -6.10
N ALA A 69 4.50 9.58 -5.79
CA ALA A 69 4.38 10.95 -6.30
C ALA A 69 5.44 11.88 -5.67
N GLN A 70 5.71 11.73 -4.38
CA GLN A 70 6.75 12.49 -3.66
C GLN A 70 8.16 12.16 -4.16
N GLU A 71 8.37 10.95 -4.68
CA GLU A 71 9.65 10.51 -5.24
C GLU A 71 9.94 11.02 -6.65
N SER A 72 8.92 11.48 -7.38
CA SER A 72 9.05 11.88 -8.78
C SER A 72 9.69 13.28 -8.92
N LYS A 73 10.69 13.41 -9.79
CA LYS A 73 11.45 14.65 -10.06
C LYS A 73 10.61 15.90 -10.26
N GLN A 74 9.42 15.76 -10.86
CA GLN A 74 8.56 16.88 -11.24
C GLN A 74 8.05 17.69 -10.03
N THR A 75 7.97 17.07 -8.85
CA THR A 75 7.43 17.72 -7.64
C THR A 75 8.43 18.72 -7.05
N GLN A 76 9.73 18.54 -7.26
CA GLN A 76 10.76 19.42 -6.70
C GLN A 76 10.84 20.79 -7.40
N GLU A 77 10.67 20.88 -8.73
CA GLU A 77 10.65 22.18 -9.42
C GLU A 77 9.50 23.08 -8.92
N ILE A 78 8.38 22.47 -8.51
CA ILE A 78 7.23 23.19 -7.94
C ILE A 78 7.48 23.54 -6.46
N GLN A 79 8.16 22.67 -5.71
CA GLN A 79 8.51 22.90 -4.31
C GLN A 79 9.57 24.01 -4.17
N GLU A 80 10.61 24.03 -5.01
CA GLU A 80 11.68 25.04 -4.99
C GLU A 80 11.17 26.45 -5.28
N LEU A 81 10.16 26.59 -6.15
CA LEU A 81 9.47 27.85 -6.40
C LEU A 81 8.62 28.34 -5.21
N GLN A 82 8.21 27.45 -4.30
CA GLN A 82 7.46 27.81 -3.08
C GLN A 82 8.35 27.95 -1.84
N THR A 83 9.45 27.19 -1.71
CA THR A 83 10.35 27.23 -0.55
C THR A 83 11.34 28.41 -0.57
N GLY A 84 11.54 29.07 -1.72
CA GLY A 84 12.36 30.28 -1.81
C GLY A 84 11.87 31.45 -0.95
N LEU A 85 10.59 31.46 -0.54
CA LEU A 85 10.03 32.49 0.33
C LEU A 85 9.97 32.12 1.83
N MET A 86 10.18 30.85 2.21
CA MET A 86 9.99 30.35 3.59
C MET A 86 11.24 29.78 4.26
N ALA A 87 12.36 29.65 3.55
CA ALA A 87 13.59 29.02 4.08
C ALA A 87 14.39 29.87 5.09
N LEU A 88 13.91 31.06 5.49
CA LEU A 88 14.68 31.97 6.35
C LEU A 88 14.41 31.84 7.85
N LEU A 89 13.50 30.96 8.31
CA LEU A 89 13.01 31.06 9.71
C LEU A 89 12.96 29.82 10.60
N VAL A 90 13.27 28.58 10.18
CA VAL A 90 13.18 27.45 11.12
C VAL A 90 14.33 26.47 10.99
N HIS A 91 15.42 26.78 11.70
CA HIS A 91 16.48 25.84 12.02
C HIS A 91 16.58 25.72 13.55
N GLN A 92 15.66 24.97 14.17
CA GLN A 92 15.79 24.46 15.55
C GLN A 92 14.56 23.63 15.90
N HIS A 93 14.64 22.30 15.73
CA HIS A 93 14.49 21.32 16.81
C HIS A 93 14.41 19.89 16.27
N MET A 94 15.33 19.07 16.77
CA MET A 94 15.57 17.66 16.48
C MET A 94 14.44 16.75 17.01
N SER A 95 13.61 16.20 16.12
CA SER A 95 12.70 15.08 16.45
C SER A 95 12.58 14.03 15.32
N TYR A 96 13.62 13.81 14.50
CA TYR A 96 13.51 12.98 13.27
C TYR A 96 14.48 11.79 13.15
N LEU A 97 15.22 11.43 14.20
CA LEU A 97 16.36 10.51 14.07
C LEU A 97 16.05 9.00 14.01
N CYS A 98 14.79 8.54 14.12
CA CYS A 98 14.48 7.10 14.10
C CYS A 98 13.67 6.57 12.89
N ASN A 99 13.29 7.42 11.93
CA ASN A 99 12.61 6.98 10.69
C ASN A 99 13.37 7.35 9.40
N TRP A 100 14.57 7.93 9.51
CA TRP A 100 15.18 8.63 8.38
C TRP A 100 15.94 7.73 7.40
N SER A 101 16.63 6.67 7.84
CA SER A 101 17.61 5.99 6.97
C SER A 101 17.03 5.25 5.75
N SER A 102 15.73 4.94 5.73
CA SER A 102 15.05 4.34 4.56
C SER A 102 14.17 5.34 3.80
N GLN A 103 13.81 6.47 4.43
CA GLN A 103 12.96 7.53 3.86
C GLN A 103 13.75 8.65 3.19
N SER A 104 15.05 8.80 3.47
CA SER A 104 15.87 9.87 2.87
C SER A 104 15.97 9.80 1.35
N ASN A 105 15.82 8.62 0.74
CA ASN A 105 15.79 8.48 -0.72
C ASN A 105 14.39 8.70 -1.32
N ILE A 106 13.32 8.66 -0.50
CA ILE A 106 11.92 8.79 -0.93
C ILE A 106 11.56 10.26 -1.23
N ILE A 107 12.29 11.22 -0.65
CA ILE A 107 12.05 12.66 -0.83
C ILE A 107 13.11 13.29 -1.76
N ALA A 108 14.13 12.53 -2.16
CA ALA A 108 15.29 13.04 -2.88
C ALA A 108 15.03 13.39 -4.37
N GLY A 109 13.83 13.13 -4.90
CA GLY A 109 13.50 13.44 -6.29
C GLY A 109 14.37 12.67 -7.30
N ASP A 110 14.78 11.45 -6.99
CA ASP A 110 15.73 10.72 -7.84
C ASP A 110 15.07 9.84 -8.92
N SER A 111 13.73 9.73 -8.91
CA SER A 111 12.99 8.84 -9.80
C SER A 111 12.22 9.58 -10.90
N ASN A 112 12.23 9.01 -12.12
CA ASN A 112 11.47 9.53 -13.27
C ASN A 112 10.14 8.80 -13.47
N VAL A 113 10.06 7.53 -13.06
CA VAL A 113 8.86 6.68 -13.18
C VAL A 113 8.81 5.79 -11.95
N VAL A 114 7.68 5.79 -11.24
CA VAL A 114 7.46 4.95 -10.06
C VAL A 114 6.30 4.01 -10.34
N LEU A 115 6.43 2.75 -9.95
CA LEU A 115 5.35 1.78 -9.99
C LEU A 115 4.74 1.65 -8.60
N THR A 116 3.45 1.90 -8.50
CA THR A 116 2.74 1.86 -7.21
C THR A 116 1.61 0.85 -7.28
N GLY A 117 1.45 0.05 -6.23
CA GLY A 117 0.41 -0.95 -6.19
C GLY A 117 0.02 -1.34 -4.77
N GLY A 118 -1.08 -2.09 -4.67
CA GLY A 118 -1.51 -2.70 -3.43
C GLY A 118 -2.12 -4.05 -3.66
N ALA A 119 -1.83 -4.98 -2.75
CA ALA A 119 -2.31 -6.33 -2.81
C ALA A 119 -2.61 -6.80 -1.39
N GLU A 120 -3.62 -7.65 -1.26
CA GLU A 120 -3.98 -8.27 0.00
C GLU A 120 -4.62 -9.63 -0.27
N ASN A 121 -4.38 -10.59 0.60
CA ASN A 121 -4.99 -11.92 0.52
C ASN A 121 -5.47 -12.37 1.90
N MET A 122 -6.64 -11.85 2.28
CA MET A 122 -7.27 -12.16 3.56
C MET A 122 -7.58 -13.65 3.73
N SER A 123 -7.85 -14.38 2.63
CA SER A 123 -8.13 -15.82 2.66
C SER A 123 -6.93 -16.67 3.10
N GLN A 124 -5.71 -16.16 2.96
CA GLN A 124 -4.48 -16.83 3.39
C GLN A 124 -4.03 -16.43 4.80
N SER A 125 -4.79 -15.60 5.51
CA SER A 125 -4.40 -15.15 6.85
C SER A 125 -4.17 -16.35 7.79
N PRO A 126 -2.99 -16.48 8.43
CA PRO A 126 -2.65 -17.66 9.20
C PRO A 126 -3.30 -17.65 10.59
N PHE A 127 -3.48 -18.85 11.16
CA PHE A 127 -3.59 -18.98 12.60
C PHE A 127 -2.19 -18.86 13.22
N VAL A 128 -2.06 -18.03 14.25
CA VAL A 128 -0.80 -17.74 14.93
C VAL A 128 -0.83 -18.34 16.32
N VAL A 129 0.24 -19.05 16.68
CA VAL A 129 0.46 -19.54 18.03
C VAL A 129 1.59 -18.71 18.63
N ARG A 130 1.30 -18.04 19.75
CA ARG A 130 2.27 -17.20 20.47
C ARG A 130 2.81 -17.94 21.69
N ASP A 131 3.95 -17.46 22.20
CA ASP A 131 4.53 -17.86 23.48
C ASP A 131 4.94 -19.33 23.64
N THR A 132 5.13 -20.06 22.54
CA THR A 132 5.57 -21.46 22.54
C THR A 132 7.04 -21.66 22.15
N ARG A 133 7.73 -20.62 21.68
CA ARG A 133 9.09 -20.72 21.11
C ARG A 133 10.15 -21.21 22.12
N PHE A 134 10.02 -20.84 23.39
CA PHE A 134 11.03 -21.10 24.43
C PHE A 134 10.56 -22.10 25.49
N GLY A 135 9.54 -22.89 25.17
CA GLY A 135 8.89 -23.81 26.10
C GLY A 135 7.69 -23.18 26.81
N THR A 136 6.75 -24.03 27.25
CA THR A 136 5.54 -23.64 27.97
C THR A 136 5.47 -24.32 29.33
N VAL A 137 4.73 -23.73 30.26
CA VAL A 137 4.44 -24.37 31.55
C VAL A 137 3.40 -25.47 31.34
N LEU A 138 3.57 -26.61 32.03
CA LEU A 138 2.59 -27.70 31.99
C LEU A 138 1.19 -27.17 32.36
N GLY A 139 0.21 -27.39 31.50
CA GLY A 139 -1.17 -26.95 31.70
C GLY A 139 -1.50 -25.56 31.14
N THR A 140 -0.55 -24.83 30.56
CA THR A 140 -0.85 -23.59 29.83
C THR A 140 -1.65 -23.91 28.56
N PRO A 141 -2.84 -23.31 28.36
CA PRO A 141 -3.62 -23.54 27.15
C PRO A 141 -2.97 -22.83 25.97
N ILE A 142 -2.57 -23.58 24.95
CA ILE A 142 -2.03 -23.04 23.69
C ILE A 142 -3.21 -22.70 22.79
N GLN A 143 -3.38 -21.41 22.48
CA GLN A 143 -4.45 -20.93 21.62
C GLN A 143 -3.96 -20.77 20.19
N PHE A 144 -4.83 -21.12 19.23
CA PHE A 144 -4.64 -20.81 17.83
C PHE A 144 -5.39 -19.51 17.53
N GLU A 145 -4.65 -18.41 17.46
CA GLU A 145 -5.23 -17.10 17.26
C GLU A 145 -5.47 -16.84 15.77
N ASP A 146 -6.67 -16.39 15.42
CA ASP A 146 -6.96 -15.91 14.06
C ASP A 146 -6.33 -14.51 13.89
N SER A 147 -5.26 -14.43 13.08
CA SER A 147 -4.56 -13.17 12.82
C SER A 147 -5.43 -12.13 12.10
N LEU A 148 -6.38 -12.57 11.27
CA LEU A 148 -7.29 -11.68 10.57
C LEU A 148 -8.26 -11.04 11.54
N TRP A 149 -8.86 -11.85 12.42
CA TRP A 149 -9.81 -11.36 13.41
C TRP A 149 -9.17 -10.36 14.39
N LEU A 150 -7.96 -10.69 14.86
CA LEU A 150 -7.17 -9.78 15.70
C LEU A 150 -6.85 -8.48 14.98
N GLY A 151 -6.48 -8.53 13.69
CA GLY A 151 -6.17 -7.34 12.88
C GLY A 151 -7.38 -6.44 12.60
N LEU A 152 -8.61 -6.88 12.88
CA LEU A 152 -9.84 -6.10 12.74
C LEU A 152 -10.30 -5.45 14.06
N THR A 153 -9.57 -5.66 15.15
CA THR A 153 -9.83 -5.02 16.44
C THR A 153 -8.67 -4.11 16.78
N ASP A 154 -8.94 -2.82 16.95
CA ASP A 154 -7.91 -1.90 17.43
C ASP A 154 -7.70 -2.13 18.92
N THR A 155 -6.51 -2.60 19.30
CA THR A 155 -6.13 -2.87 20.69
C THR A 155 -5.95 -1.60 21.52
N TYR A 156 -5.75 -0.44 20.90
CA TYR A 156 -5.58 0.82 21.64
C TYR A 156 -6.91 1.33 22.21
N CYS A 157 -7.97 1.31 21.39
CA CYS A 157 -9.31 1.68 21.83
C CYS A 157 -10.19 0.47 22.20
N MET A 158 -9.66 -0.75 22.14
CA MET A 158 -10.36 -2.01 22.41
C MET A 158 -11.68 -2.15 21.64
N THR A 159 -11.72 -1.61 20.41
CA THR A 159 -12.95 -1.50 19.63
C THR A 159 -12.79 -2.18 18.28
N PRO A 160 -13.65 -3.16 17.94
CA PRO A 160 -13.72 -3.74 16.61
C PRO A 160 -14.11 -2.69 15.56
N MET A 161 -13.56 -2.80 14.34
CA MET A 161 -13.86 -1.83 13.28
C MET A 161 -15.36 -1.70 12.97
N GLY A 162 -16.14 -2.80 13.09
CA GLY A 162 -17.60 -2.75 12.94
C GLY A 162 -18.28 -1.87 13.99
N VAL A 163 -17.83 -1.91 15.24
CA VAL A 163 -18.38 -1.07 16.32
C VAL A 163 -18.01 0.40 16.12
N THR A 164 -16.84 0.70 15.57
CA THR A 164 -16.51 2.08 15.20
C THR A 164 -17.46 2.66 14.16
N ALA A 165 -17.98 1.83 13.25
CA ALA A 165 -18.99 2.24 12.27
C ALA A 165 -20.36 2.48 12.95
N GLU A 166 -20.74 1.65 13.92
CA GLU A 166 -21.95 1.87 14.73
C GLU A 166 -21.88 3.18 15.53
N ASN A 167 -20.72 3.50 16.11
CA ASN A 167 -20.51 4.78 16.81
C ASN A 167 -20.70 5.98 15.87
N LEU A 168 -20.31 5.85 14.59
CA LEU A 168 -20.57 6.89 13.58
C LEU A 168 -22.06 6.93 13.21
N ALA A 169 -22.71 5.78 13.06
CA ALA A 169 -24.14 5.71 12.79
C ALA A 169 -24.95 6.40 13.89
N GLU A 170 -24.61 6.19 15.16
CA GLU A 170 -25.23 6.90 16.29
C GLU A 170 -24.93 8.41 16.25
N LYS A 171 -23.66 8.80 16.07
CA LYS A 171 -23.24 10.21 16.04
C LYS A 171 -23.92 11.03 14.95
N TYR A 172 -24.15 10.43 13.78
CA TYR A 172 -24.78 11.07 12.63
C TYR A 172 -26.25 10.70 12.46
N SER A 173 -26.85 9.97 13.41
CA SER A 173 -28.24 9.51 13.40
C SER A 173 -28.64 8.79 12.11
N ILE A 174 -27.76 7.92 11.59
CA ILE A 174 -27.96 7.19 10.34
C ILE A 174 -28.89 6.00 10.61
N PRO A 175 -30.09 5.94 10.01
CA PRO A 175 -31.01 4.84 10.22
C PRO A 175 -30.54 3.59 9.45
N ARG A 176 -30.89 2.41 9.97
CA ARG A 176 -30.58 1.12 9.34
C ARG A 176 -31.06 1.04 7.88
N GLU A 177 -32.22 1.62 7.59
CA GLU A 177 -32.79 1.61 6.25
C GLU A 177 -31.91 2.33 5.22
N GLU A 178 -31.27 3.45 5.58
CA GLU A 178 -30.34 4.15 4.68
C GLU A 178 -29.08 3.31 4.41
N VAL A 179 -28.58 2.58 5.41
CA VAL A 179 -27.42 1.69 5.25
C VAL A 179 -27.75 0.55 4.28
N ASP A 180 -28.93 -0.08 4.42
CA ASP A 180 -29.38 -1.15 3.53
C ASP A 180 -29.63 -0.64 2.10
N GLN A 181 -30.22 0.55 1.95
CA GLN A 181 -30.40 1.20 0.65
C GLN A 181 -29.06 1.51 -0.04
N PHE A 182 -28.06 1.98 0.72
CA PHE A 182 -26.72 2.20 0.20
C PHE A 182 -26.04 0.89 -0.25
N ALA A 183 -26.18 -0.17 0.55
CA ALA A 183 -25.65 -1.50 0.20
C ALA A 183 -26.29 -2.05 -1.09
N LEU A 184 -27.62 -1.94 -1.22
CA LEU A 184 -28.34 -2.34 -2.43
C LEU A 184 -27.90 -1.52 -3.65
N ARG A 185 -27.75 -0.21 -3.49
CA ARG A 185 -27.25 0.69 -4.54
C ARG A 185 -25.85 0.27 -5.00
N SER A 186 -24.94 -0.04 -4.08
CA SER A 186 -23.58 -0.48 -4.39
C SER A 186 -23.59 -1.75 -5.27
N GLN A 187 -24.34 -2.79 -4.85
CA GLN A 187 -24.45 -4.04 -5.60
C GLN A 187 -25.07 -3.85 -6.98
N THR A 188 -26.09 -3.00 -7.08
CA THR A 188 -26.75 -2.68 -8.35
C THR A 188 -25.81 -1.94 -9.30
N LEU A 189 -25.04 -0.97 -8.80
CA LEU A 189 -24.06 -0.23 -9.59
C LEU A 189 -22.93 -1.13 -10.06
N TRP A 190 -22.40 -2.01 -9.19
CA TRP A 190 -21.39 -2.99 -9.58
C TRP A 190 -21.90 -3.91 -10.70
N LYS A 191 -23.11 -4.46 -10.56
CA LYS A 191 -23.74 -5.32 -11.57
C LYS A 191 -23.90 -4.56 -12.89
N LYS A 192 -24.37 -3.31 -12.84
CA LYS A 192 -24.49 -2.46 -14.02
C LYS A 192 -23.15 -2.25 -14.71
N GLY A 193 -22.11 -1.83 -13.98
CA GLY A 193 -20.76 -1.58 -14.52
C GLY A 193 -20.11 -2.82 -15.14
N LYS A 194 -20.35 -4.01 -14.55
CA LYS A 194 -19.91 -5.29 -15.13
C LYS A 194 -20.61 -5.57 -16.46
N LEU A 195 -21.93 -5.36 -16.55
CA LEU A 195 -22.72 -5.61 -17.75
C LEU A 195 -22.50 -4.59 -18.86
N THR A 196 -22.30 -3.30 -18.52
CA THR A 196 -22.00 -2.23 -19.50
C THR A 196 -20.56 -2.30 -20.02
N GLY A 197 -19.72 -3.14 -19.42
CA GLY A 197 -18.32 -3.28 -19.80
C GLY A 197 -17.44 -2.12 -19.33
N GLU A 198 -17.90 -1.30 -18.38
CA GLU A 198 -17.06 -0.26 -17.77
C GLU A 198 -15.80 -0.85 -17.11
N LEU A 199 -15.90 -2.09 -16.65
CA LEU A 199 -14.81 -2.85 -16.04
C LEU A 199 -14.05 -3.76 -17.02
N ARG A 200 -14.28 -3.63 -18.34
CA ARG A 200 -13.67 -4.50 -19.37
C ARG A 200 -12.14 -4.43 -19.44
N HIS A 201 -11.56 -3.35 -18.92
CA HIS A 201 -10.11 -3.13 -18.92
C HIS A 201 -9.41 -3.81 -17.73
N LEU A 202 -10.18 -4.41 -16.82
CA LEU A 202 -9.62 -5.25 -15.76
C LEU A 202 -9.10 -6.56 -16.35
N ASN A 203 -7.98 -7.04 -15.81
CA ASN A 203 -7.37 -8.29 -16.26
C ASN A 203 -8.32 -9.48 -15.93
N PRO A 204 -8.78 -10.25 -16.94
CA PRO A 204 -9.78 -11.30 -16.77
C PRO A 204 -9.34 -12.46 -15.86
N LEU A 205 -8.03 -12.61 -15.60
CA LEU A 205 -7.52 -13.60 -14.65
C LEU A 205 -7.91 -13.30 -13.18
N TYR A 206 -8.41 -12.11 -12.89
CA TYR A 206 -8.76 -11.65 -11.54
C TYR A 206 -10.24 -11.21 -11.43
N THR A 207 -11.08 -11.55 -12.41
CA THR A 207 -12.49 -11.16 -12.44
C THR A 207 -13.37 -12.39 -12.25
N PHE A 208 -13.95 -12.56 -11.06
CA PHE A 208 -14.99 -13.56 -10.76
C PHE A 208 -16.37 -13.07 -11.24
#